data_AF-A0A1I4Y6R4-F1
#
_entry.id   AF-A0A1I4Y6R4-F1
#
_cell.length_a   1.000
_cell.length_b   1.000
_cell.length_c   1.000
_cell.angle_alpha   90.00
_cell.angle_beta   90.00
_cell.angle_gamma   90.00
#
_symmetry.space_group_name_H-M   'P 1'
#
loop_
_entity.id
_entity.type
_entity.pdbx_description
1 polymer ?
#
loop_
_entity_poly.entity_id
_entity_poly.type
_entity_poly.pdbx_seq_one_letter_code
_entity_poly.pdbx_strand_id
1 'polypeptide(L)'
;MKGLRSHFVFSRNQQNGVFLLVLIVLVLQGVYYFMDSNAGNAISAEDEEIERFQKQIDSIRTAKAAADTLKIFPFNPNYITDYRGYILGMNLEEIDRLHKYRAGDKWVNSA
;
A
#
# COMPACT_ATOMS: atom_id res chain seq x y z
N MET A 1 42.07 -20.74 50.69
CA MET A 1 41.06 -20.74 49.61
C MET A 1 40.49 -22.15 49.49
N LYS A 2 39.26 -22.39 49.98
CA LYS A 2 38.61 -23.70 49.89
C LYS A 2 38.01 -23.84 48.49
N GLY A 3 38.56 -24.76 47.69
CA GLY A 3 38.11 -25.03 46.32
C GLY A 3 36.68 -25.53 46.26
N LEU A 4 35.89 -24.96 45.34
CA LEU A 4 34.58 -25.45 44.95
C LEU A 4 34.70 -26.92 44.54
N ARG A 5 34.17 -27.83 45.36
CA ARG A 5 34.07 -29.25 44.99
C ARG A 5 32.91 -29.37 43.99
N SER A 6 33.19 -29.90 42.81
CA SER A 6 32.16 -30.17 41.80
C SER A 6 31.19 -31.22 42.34
N HIS A 7 29.95 -30.81 42.63
CA HIS A 7 28.83 -31.71 42.95
C HIS A 7 28.21 -32.35 41.69
N PHE A 8 28.79 -32.08 40.51
CA PHE A 8 28.27 -32.47 39.20
C PHE A 8 29.09 -33.60 38.56
N VAL A 9 29.49 -34.60 39.34
CA VAL A 9 30.15 -35.80 38.81
C VAL A 9 29.08 -36.85 38.52
N PHE A 10 28.44 -36.74 37.35
CA PHE A 10 27.50 -37.75 36.90
C PHE A 10 28.25 -39.00 36.44
N SER A 11 27.79 -40.17 36.87
CA SER A 11 28.28 -41.45 36.34
C SER A 11 27.93 -41.58 34.85
N ARG A 12 28.67 -42.40 34.09
CA ARG A 12 28.40 -42.63 32.65
C ARG A 12 26.93 -42.99 32.37
N ASN A 13 26.30 -43.75 33.27
CA ASN A 13 24.89 -44.12 33.14
C ASN A 13 23.94 -42.93 33.38
N GLN A 14 24.27 -42.03 34.30
CA GLN A 14 23.48 -40.81 34.54
C GLN A 14 23.59 -39.82 33.37
N GLN A 15 24.77 -39.71 32.75
CA GLN A 15 24.97 -38.89 31.56
C GLN A 15 24.14 -39.40 30.37
N ASN A 16 24.10 -40.72 30.15
CA ASN A 16 23.26 -41.32 29.13
C ASN A 16 21.75 -41.10 29.41
N GLY A 17 21.35 -41.13 30.69
CA GLY A 17 19.97 -40.83 31.09
C GLY A 17 19.58 -39.38 30.78
N VAL A 18 20.44 -38.42 31.11
CA VAL A 18 20.23 -37.00 30.77
C VAL A 18 20.16 -36.81 29.26
N PHE A 19 21.07 -37.44 28.51
CA PHE A 19 21.07 -37.38 27.05
C PHE A 19 19.76 -37.93 26.46
N LEU A 20 19.29 -39.08 26.93
CA LEU A 20 18.02 -39.66 26.50
C LEU A 20 16.84 -38.73 26.81
N LEU A 21 16.84 -38.11 28.00
CA LEU A 21 15.77 -37.21 28.42
C LEU A 21 15.73 -35.95 27.52
N VAL A 22 16.88 -35.37 27.21
CA VAL A 22 16.97 -34.23 26.27
C VAL A 22 16.49 -34.62 24.87
N LEU A 23 16.87 -35.81 24.39
CA LEU A 23 16.42 -36.33 23.10
C LEU A 23 14.88 -36.44 23.05
N ILE A 24 14.26 -36.97 24.10
CA ILE A 24 12.79 -37.10 24.20
C ILE A 24 12.14 -35.71 24.18
N VAL A 25 12.67 -34.74 24.92
CA VAL A 25 12.15 -33.36 24.93
C VAL A 25 12.23 -32.74 23.54
N LEU A 26 13.35 -32.91 22.82
CA LEU A 26 13.50 -32.39 21.45
C LEU A 26 12.52 -33.05 20.47
N VAL A 27 12.31 -34.36 20.57
CA VAL A 27 11.33 -35.07 19.72
C VAL A 27 9.91 -34.59 20.01
N LEU A 28 9.53 -34.46 21.29
CA LEU A 28 8.21 -33.95 21.67
C LEU A 28 7.99 -32.51 21.21
N GLN A 29 9.01 -31.66 21.32
CA GLN A 29 8.97 -30.29 20.79
C GLN A 29 8.85 -30.27 19.27
N GLY A 30 9.56 -31.16 18.57
CA GLY A 30 9.44 -31.32 17.13
C GLY A 30 8.02 -31.72 16.74
N VAL A 31 7.46 -32.76 17.36
CA VAL A 31 6.08 -33.21 17.11
C VAL A 31 5.07 -32.11 17.40
N TYR A 32 5.21 -31.38 18.52
CA TYR A 32 4.37 -30.25 18.85
C TYR A 32 4.41 -29.16 17.77
N TYR A 33 5.62 -28.78 17.34
CA TYR A 33 5.81 -27.76 16.29
C TYR A 33 5.24 -28.18 14.94
N PHE A 34 5.42 -29.44 14.54
CA PHE A 34 4.87 -29.95 13.28
C PHE A 34 3.35 -30.16 13.33
N MET A 35 2.76 -30.45 14.49
CA MET A 35 1.30 -30.53 14.65
C MET A 35 0.62 -29.15 14.60
N ASP A 36 1.26 -28.10 15.12
CA ASP A 36 0.68 -26.74 15.16
C ASP A 36 0.74 -26.00 13.81
N SER A 37 1.55 -26.49 12.86
CA SER A 37 1.68 -25.91 11.52
C SER A 37 0.43 -26.00 10.63
N ASN A 38 -0.65 -26.64 11.09
CA ASN A 38 -1.93 -26.69 10.38
C ASN A 38 -3.02 -25.79 11.00
N ALA A 39 -2.73 -25.05 12.07
CA ALA A 39 -3.66 -24.12 12.71
C ALA A 39 -3.65 -22.70 12.08
N GLY A 40 -2.85 -22.48 11.02
CA GLY A 40 -2.71 -21.19 10.35
C GLY A 40 -3.61 -20.95 9.14
N ASN A 41 -4.48 -21.90 8.77
CA ASN A 41 -5.32 -21.80 7.56
C ASN A 41 -6.79 -22.16 7.78
N ALA A 42 -7.29 -22.08 9.02
CA ALA A 42 -8.72 -22.04 9.22
C ALA A 42 -9.19 -20.63 8.85
N ILE A 43 -9.46 -20.41 7.56
CA ILE A 43 -10.17 -19.23 7.05
C ILE A 43 -11.46 -19.15 7.85
N SER A 44 -11.46 -18.28 8.85
CA SER A 44 -12.59 -18.03 9.73
C SER A 44 -13.64 -17.25 8.95
N ALA A 45 -14.93 -17.43 9.25
CA ALA A 45 -16.00 -16.64 8.62
C ALA A 45 -15.80 -15.12 8.80
N GLU A 46 -15.04 -14.72 9.83
CA GLU A 46 -14.57 -13.36 10.06
C GLU A 46 -13.63 -12.84 8.95
N ASP A 47 -12.87 -13.71 8.28
CA ASP A 47 -12.01 -13.33 7.15
C ASP A 47 -12.82 -12.93 5.92
N GLU A 48 -13.98 -13.56 5.68
CA GLU A 48 -14.84 -13.20 4.54
C GLU A 48 -15.49 -11.82 4.75
N GLU A 49 -15.93 -11.53 5.98
CA GLU A 49 -16.48 -10.22 6.34
C GLU A 49 -15.40 -9.12 6.24
N ILE A 50 -14.19 -9.39 6.76
CA ILE A 50 -13.04 -8.50 6.64
C ILE A 50 -12.67 -8.27 5.16
N GLU A 51 -12.68 -9.31 4.33
CA GLU A 51 -12.38 -9.18 2.89
C GLU A 51 -13.43 -8.33 2.17
N ARG A 52 -14.72 -8.48 2.53
CA ARG A 52 -15.80 -7.63 1.98
C ARG A 52 -15.62 -6.17 2.35
N PHE A 53 -15.27 -5.87 3.60
CA PHE A 53 -14.99 -4.50 4.03
C PHE A 53 -13.74 -3.93 3.37
N GLN A 54 -12.68 -4.72 3.23
CA GLN A 54 -11.46 -4.32 2.54
C GLN A 54 -11.74 -3.94 1.08
N LYS A 55 -12.53 -4.74 0.36
CA LYS A 55 -12.99 -4.45 -1.01
C LYS A 55 -13.77 -3.14 -1.11
N GLN A 56 -14.63 -2.84 -0.14
CA GLN A 56 -15.35 -1.56 -0.10
C GLN A 56 -14.40 -0.38 0.12
N ILE A 57 -13.47 -0.50 1.07
CA ILE A 57 -12.48 0.56 1.37
C ILE A 57 -11.62 0.85 0.13
N ASP A 58 -11.18 -0.18 -0.59
CA ASP A 58 -10.35 0.00 -1.77
C ASP A 58 -11.13 0.61 -2.95
N SER A 59 -12.42 0.28 -3.09
CA SER A 59 -13.31 0.94 -4.06
C SER A 59 -13.47 2.44 -3.76
N ILE A 60 -13.67 2.81 -2.49
CA ILE A 60 -13.78 4.23 -2.09
C ILE A 60 -12.47 4.97 -2.36
N ARG A 61 -11.34 4.34 -2.04
CA ARG A 61 -10.00 4.93 -2.23
C ARG A 61 -9.70 5.17 -3.71
N THR A 62 -10.05 4.23 -4.57
CA THR A 62 -9.86 4.37 -6.03
C THR A 62 -10.76 5.45 -6.63
N ALA A 63 -12.04 5.51 -6.21
CA ALA A 63 -12.96 6.57 -6.63
C ALA A 63 -12.49 7.96 -6.19
N LYS A 64 -11.98 8.09 -4.95
CA LYS A 64 -11.41 9.35 -4.46
C LYS A 64 -10.14 9.74 -5.21
N ALA A 65 -9.24 8.79 -5.48
CA ALA A 65 -8.03 9.06 -6.26
C ALA A 65 -8.36 9.56 -7.68
N ALA A 66 -9.41 9.01 -8.32
CA ALA A 66 -9.90 9.49 -9.60
C ALA A 66 -10.52 10.90 -9.49
N ALA A 67 -11.23 11.21 -8.40
CA ALA A 67 -11.82 12.52 -8.17
C ALA A 67 -10.79 13.61 -7.80
N ASP A 68 -9.70 13.23 -7.12
CA ASP A 68 -8.58 14.11 -6.76
C ASP A 68 -7.66 14.40 -7.95
N THR A 69 -7.89 13.78 -9.12
CA THR A 69 -7.23 14.23 -10.35
C THR A 69 -7.77 15.60 -10.77
N LEU A 70 -6.85 16.52 -11.10
CA LEU A 70 -7.19 17.85 -11.59
C LEU A 70 -8.09 17.70 -12.82
N LYS A 71 -9.38 18.07 -12.71
CA LYS A 71 -10.28 18.15 -13.87
C LYS A 71 -9.78 19.26 -14.80
N ILE A 72 -9.02 18.88 -15.82
CA ILE A 72 -8.62 19.78 -16.89
C ILE A 72 -9.88 20.09 -17.71
N PHE A 73 -10.32 21.36 -17.69
CA PHE A 73 -11.39 21.84 -18.54
C PHE A 73 -10.79 22.37 -19.85
N PRO A 74 -10.83 21.61 -20.95
CA PRO A 74 -10.31 22.10 -22.22
C PRO A 74 -11.14 23.30 -22.69
N PHE A 75 -10.46 24.29 -23.25
CA PHE A 75 -11.10 25.40 -23.95
C PHE A 75 -10.45 25.57 -25.33
N ASN A 76 -11.23 26.07 -26.29
CA ASN A 76 -10.68 26.41 -27.59
C ASN A 76 -10.14 27.84 -27.53
N PRO A 77 -8.82 28.07 -27.68
CA PRO A 77 -8.24 29.40 -27.62
C PRO A 77 -8.76 30.32 -28.73
N ASN A 78 -9.24 29.77 -29.84
CA ASN A 78 -9.83 30.53 -30.94
C ASN A 78 -11.27 30.99 -30.69
N TYR A 79 -11.93 30.56 -29.61
CA TYR A 79 -13.32 30.91 -29.33
C TYR A 79 -13.52 31.39 -27.89
N ILE A 80 -12.50 32.07 -27.35
CA ILE A 80 -12.57 32.71 -26.04
C ILE A 80 -13.46 33.96 -26.15
N THR A 81 -14.40 34.13 -25.22
CA THR A 81 -15.17 35.38 -25.03
C THR A 81 -14.39 36.33 -24.12
N ASP A 82 -14.68 37.64 -24.16
CA ASP A 82 -14.00 38.64 -23.31
C ASP A 82 -13.99 38.24 -21.83
N TYR A 83 -15.16 37.76 -21.36
CA TYR A 83 -15.31 37.23 -20.01
C TYR A 83 -14.36 36.06 -19.71
N ARG A 84 -14.24 35.09 -20.64
CA ARG A 84 -13.32 33.96 -20.47
C ARG A 84 -11.86 34.40 -20.56
N GLY A 85 -11.53 35.37 -21.42
CA GLY A 85 -10.19 35.93 -21.52
C GLY A 85 -9.76 36.61 -20.22
N TYR A 86 -10.68 37.36 -19.61
CA TYR A 86 -10.45 37.98 -18.31
C TYR A 86 -10.25 36.94 -17.19
N ILE A 87 -11.07 35.88 -17.14
CA ILE A 87 -10.88 34.77 -16.19
C ILE A 87 -9.51 34.09 -16.37
N LEU A 88 -9.02 34.02 -17.61
CA LEU A 88 -7.71 33.47 -17.94
C LEU A 88 -6.54 34.45 -17.66
N GLY A 89 -6.82 35.66 -17.16
CA GLY A 89 -5.80 36.65 -16.79
C GLY A 89 -5.24 37.46 -17.97
N MET A 90 -5.92 37.46 -19.12
CA MET A 90 -5.54 38.29 -20.26
C MET A 90 -5.90 39.75 -20.01
N ASN A 91 -5.07 40.67 -20.49
CA ASN A 91 -5.40 42.09 -20.51
C ASN A 91 -6.34 42.43 -21.70
N LEU A 92 -6.96 43.62 -21.67
CA LEU A 92 -7.92 44.03 -22.68
C LEU A 92 -7.32 44.10 -24.10
N GLU A 93 -6.07 44.56 -24.20
CA GLU A 93 -5.35 44.67 -25.48
C GLU A 93 -5.07 43.30 -26.10
N GLU A 94 -4.78 42.29 -25.27
CA GLU A 94 -4.54 40.91 -25.69
C GLU A 94 -5.83 40.24 -26.19
N ILE A 95 -6.95 40.50 -25.52
CA ILE A 95 -8.27 40.02 -25.94
C ILE A 95 -8.66 40.64 -27.29
N ASP A 96 -8.49 41.95 -27.42
CA ASP A 96 -8.76 42.67 -28.68
C ASP A 96 -7.85 42.19 -29.82
N ARG A 97 -6.57 41.94 -29.52
CA ARG A 97 -5.62 41.41 -30.50
C ARG A 97 -6.05 40.03 -30.99
N LEU A 98 -6.52 39.15 -30.10
CA LEU A 98 -7.03 37.83 -30.45
C LEU A 98 -8.29 37.95 -31.34
N HIS A 99 -9.23 38.85 -31.01
CA HIS A 99 -10.42 39.06 -31.82
C HIS A 99 -10.12 39.61 -33.21
N LYS A 100 -9.20 40.58 -33.30
CA LYS A 100 -8.73 41.13 -34.59
C LYS A 100 -8.02 40.07 -35.43
N TYR A 101 -7.23 39.19 -34.81
CA TYR A 101 -6.56 38.09 -35.49
C TYR A 101 -7.57 37.12 -36.12
N ARG A 102 -8.63 36.76 -35.38
CA ARG A 102 -9.74 35.92 -35.88
C ARG A 102 -10.57 36.58 -36.95
N ALA A 103 -10.82 37.89 -36.84
CA ALA A 103 -11.53 38.66 -37.86
C ALA A 103 -10.79 38.67 -39.22
N GLY A 104 -9.47 38.46 -39.21
CA GLY A 104 -8.65 38.28 -40.41
C GLY A 104 -8.60 36.85 -40.94
N ASP A 105 -9.49 35.96 -40.50
CA ASP A 105 -9.52 34.52 -40.82
C ASP A 105 -8.21 33.78 -40.47
N LYS A 106 -7.56 34.23 -39.40
CA LYS A 106 -6.33 33.61 -38.88
C LYS A 106 -6.62 32.91 -37.57
N TRP A 107 -6.05 31.72 -37.40
CA TRP A 107 -6.34 30.84 -36.28
C TRP A 107 -5.06 30.48 -35.51
N VAL A 108 -5.17 30.41 -34.19
CA VAL A 108 -4.10 29.88 -33.34
C VAL A 108 -3.86 28.42 -33.75
N ASN A 109 -2.60 28.06 -34.01
CA ASN A 109 -2.15 26.76 -34.52
C ASN A 109 -2.57 26.42 -35.97
N SER A 110 -2.89 27.43 -36.80
CA SER A 110 -3.00 27.24 -38.27
C SER A 110 -1.65 27.50 -38.93
N ALA A 111 -0.80 26.48 -38.99
CA ALA A 111 0.37 26.41 -39.87
C ALA A 111 0.02 25.57 -41.11
#